data_AF-A0A935AQ81-F1
#
_entry.id   AF-A0A935AQ81-F1
#
_cell.length_a   1.000
_cell.length_b   1.000
_cell.length_c   1.000
_cell.angle_alpha   90.00
_cell.angle_beta   90.00
_cell.angle_gamma   90.00
#
_symmetry.space_group_name_H-M   'P 1'
#
loop_
_entity.id
_entity.type
_entity.pdbx_description
1 polymer ?
#
loop_
_entity_poly.entity_id
_entity_poly.type
_entity_poly.pdbx_seq_one_letter_code
_entity_poly.pdbx_strand_id
1 'polypeptide(L)'
;MRILYVLMFFLMMSVTIHAQFINNGATVTIQSGATLRIETDFINNSGTVTNNGVLEVKEDFTNAAAATFTSAVGSTVKFIGDTPSTVTSNGDAFHHVSMEKTAENITLADAMSVAGTLTFTNDNNKVILGANNLTIQEGGSIASADDNDDVVANDAGSLVKGLSANGTITHEIGDASNYTPLSSAGTGSAYAPATLGARVYTGSLQAKYTDATDYINREWQVVANGITDYTNTMTGTYVAGDATGTQSLIKGSTYHTADWHFDGSNNAALQVIASTTTSDVKLSGQNFFGRANLKAYLAGALPSGTTMTTTLRTNNLIPLTTPYTIDPFFAPSVTATSIPATATDWILVEVRDAVTPATIISQTSAFILNYGSIVNIDCSALKLKNAVANGHIALKHRNHLAIRTLNPMYLVNPPALKDFTLGTGEAYTNNSISNPNMKQIGSIYAMWNGNGNSNSNVRFSTTFGDYNYLLNTPSAGPSPHIGCGGNTSANLFPVYSNADYNMDGRVRFSATIGDYNVLLNNVLSGNTSTIINQHF
;
A
#
# COMPACT_ATOMS: atom_id res chain seq x y z
N MET A 1 -92.78 21.60 18.34
CA MET A 1 -91.60 22.49 18.13
C MET A 1 -90.70 22.28 19.35
N ARG A 2 -89.51 21.68 19.32
CA ARG A 2 -88.35 21.69 18.40
C ARG A 2 -87.64 20.32 18.49
N ILE A 3 -87.48 19.59 17.39
CA ILE A 3 -86.30 19.49 16.50
C ILE A 3 -85.13 18.67 17.10
N LEU A 4 -84.98 17.48 16.50
CA LEU A 4 -83.86 16.53 16.43
C LEU A 4 -82.49 17.19 16.19
N TYR A 5 -81.42 16.70 16.83
CA TYR A 5 -80.10 16.52 16.19
C TYR A 5 -79.34 15.37 16.87
N VAL A 6 -79.46 14.19 16.27
CA VAL A 6 -78.38 13.19 16.26
C VAL A 6 -77.26 13.81 15.43
N LEU A 7 -76.14 14.19 16.06
CA LEU A 7 -74.94 14.60 15.35
C LEU A 7 -73.84 13.57 15.58
N MET A 8 -73.75 12.69 14.58
CA MET A 8 -72.68 11.77 14.25
C MET A 8 -71.29 12.42 14.49
N PHE A 9 -70.55 11.92 15.47
CA PHE A 9 -69.12 12.19 15.63
C PHE A 9 -68.33 10.88 15.46
N PHE A 10 -68.59 10.17 14.35
CA PHE A 10 -67.61 9.25 13.76
C PHE A 10 -66.71 10.12 12.89
N LEU A 11 -65.70 10.70 13.52
CA LEU A 11 -64.59 11.33 12.83
C LEU A 11 -63.97 10.28 11.91
N MET A 12 -63.88 10.61 10.61
CA MET A 12 -63.29 9.78 9.58
C MET A 12 -61.84 9.40 9.91
N MET A 13 -61.64 8.31 10.63
CA MET A 13 -60.46 7.47 10.40
C MET A 13 -60.77 6.66 9.15
N SER A 14 -60.38 7.19 7.98
CA SER A 14 -60.20 6.32 6.82
C SER A 14 -59.04 5.39 7.15
N VAL A 15 -59.35 4.19 7.64
CA VAL A 15 -58.38 3.09 7.67
C VAL A 15 -58.21 2.69 6.21
N THR A 16 -57.16 3.17 5.56
CA THR A 16 -56.70 2.64 4.28
C THR A 16 -56.14 1.25 4.54
N ILE A 17 -56.99 0.22 4.43
CA ILE A 17 -56.57 -1.17 4.33
C ILE A 17 -56.01 -1.38 2.92
N HIS A 18 -54.69 -1.39 2.80
CA HIS A 18 -54.04 -1.81 1.56
C HIS A 18 -54.02 -3.36 1.51
N ALA A 19 -54.19 -3.93 0.32
CA ALA A 19 -54.22 -5.38 0.17
C ALA A 19 -52.81 -5.97 0.29
N GLN A 20 -52.65 -6.93 1.19
CA GLN A 20 -51.45 -7.76 1.36
C GLN A 20 -51.56 -9.02 0.51
N PHE A 21 -50.45 -9.48 -0.05
CA PHE A 21 -50.40 -10.78 -0.71
C PHE A 21 -49.90 -11.82 0.31
N ILE A 22 -50.75 -12.79 0.63
CA ILE A 22 -50.37 -13.91 1.51
C ILE A 22 -50.65 -15.23 0.80
N ASN A 23 -49.59 -16.00 0.51
CA ASN A 23 -49.70 -17.36 0.03
C ASN A 23 -49.35 -18.36 1.15
N ASN A 24 -50.30 -19.24 1.46
CA ASN A 24 -50.19 -20.26 2.50
C ASN A 24 -50.37 -21.68 1.91
N GLY A 25 -49.75 -21.94 0.76
CA GLY A 25 -49.68 -23.28 0.17
C GLY A 25 -50.23 -23.39 -1.26
N ALA A 26 -50.67 -22.30 -1.89
CA ALA A 26 -51.15 -22.32 -3.27
C ALA A 26 -50.00 -22.22 -4.28
N THR A 27 -50.34 -22.54 -5.54
CA THR A 27 -49.51 -22.21 -6.70
C THR A 27 -50.04 -20.96 -7.37
N VAL A 28 -49.24 -19.90 -7.44
CA VAL A 28 -49.58 -18.64 -8.09
C VAL A 28 -48.61 -18.39 -9.23
N THR A 29 -49.11 -18.09 -10.42
CA THR A 29 -48.28 -17.75 -11.58
C THR A 29 -48.63 -16.36 -12.09
N ILE A 30 -47.64 -15.46 -12.08
CA ILE A 30 -47.72 -14.17 -12.78
C ILE A 30 -47.31 -14.45 -14.22
N GLN A 31 -48.25 -14.37 -15.15
CA GLN A 31 -48.01 -14.70 -16.55
C GLN A 31 -47.11 -13.66 -17.24
N SER A 32 -46.44 -14.06 -18.33
CA SER A 32 -45.69 -13.12 -19.16
C SER A 32 -46.59 -11.99 -19.68
N GLY A 33 -46.11 -10.74 -19.59
CA GLY A 33 -46.88 -9.54 -19.90
C GLY A 33 -47.86 -9.08 -18.83
N ALA A 34 -48.08 -9.85 -17.76
CA ALA A 34 -48.89 -9.42 -16.61
C ALA A 34 -48.04 -8.66 -15.58
N THR A 35 -48.70 -7.76 -14.84
CA THR A 35 -48.14 -7.10 -13.66
C THR A 35 -49.00 -7.43 -12.45
N LEU A 36 -48.38 -7.99 -11.41
CA LEU A 36 -48.98 -8.09 -10.08
C LEU A 36 -48.37 -7.01 -9.20
N ARG A 37 -49.19 -6.07 -8.75
CA ARG A 37 -48.77 -4.97 -7.89
C ARG A 37 -49.32 -5.15 -6.48
N ILE A 38 -48.46 -5.04 -5.49
CA ILE A 38 -48.76 -5.23 -4.08
C ILE A 38 -48.36 -3.96 -3.34
N GLU A 39 -49.35 -3.30 -2.74
CA GLU A 39 -49.19 -2.02 -2.04
C GLU A 39 -48.73 -2.16 -0.59
N THR A 40 -48.50 -3.40 -0.13
CA THR A 40 -47.96 -3.76 1.20
C THR A 40 -46.95 -4.91 1.04
N ASP A 41 -46.85 -5.81 2.03
CA ASP A 41 -45.96 -6.96 1.97
C ASP A 41 -46.39 -8.03 0.95
N PHE A 42 -45.38 -8.61 0.29
CA PHE A 42 -45.48 -9.92 -0.35
C PHE A 42 -45.04 -11.00 0.64
N ILE A 43 -45.95 -11.89 1.04
CA ILE A 43 -45.68 -12.99 1.96
C ILE A 43 -46.02 -14.33 1.30
N ASN A 44 -45.00 -15.14 1.04
CA ASN A 44 -45.14 -16.53 0.62
C ASN A 44 -44.68 -17.44 1.76
N ASN A 45 -45.61 -17.85 2.62
CA ASN A 45 -45.30 -18.71 3.77
C ASN A 45 -45.06 -20.17 3.37
N SER A 46 -45.78 -20.64 2.35
CA SER A 46 -45.64 -21.97 1.77
C SER A 46 -46.29 -22.02 0.38
N GLY A 47 -45.96 -23.05 -0.41
CA GLY A 47 -46.43 -23.18 -1.80
C GLY A 47 -45.47 -22.53 -2.80
N THR A 48 -45.93 -22.37 -4.05
CA THR A 48 -45.09 -21.90 -5.15
C THR A 48 -45.61 -20.61 -5.75
N VAL A 49 -44.74 -19.62 -5.89
CA VAL A 49 -45.00 -18.43 -6.72
C VAL A 49 -44.04 -18.44 -7.91
N THR A 50 -44.58 -18.38 -9.12
CA THR A 50 -43.83 -18.30 -10.37
C THR A 50 -44.04 -16.95 -11.01
N ASN A 51 -42.99 -16.14 -11.06
CA ASN A 51 -42.98 -14.88 -11.76
C ASN A 51 -42.46 -15.03 -13.19
N ASN A 52 -43.35 -14.93 -14.17
CA ASN A 52 -43.00 -14.85 -15.59
C ASN A 52 -43.20 -13.44 -16.18
N GLY A 53 -43.73 -12.50 -15.38
CA GLY A 53 -44.05 -11.13 -15.77
C GLY A 53 -43.39 -10.12 -14.84
N VAL A 54 -44.16 -9.17 -14.33
CA VAL A 54 -43.70 -8.14 -13.38
C VAL A 54 -44.37 -8.32 -12.03
N LEU A 55 -43.58 -8.38 -10.97
CA LEU A 55 -44.04 -8.33 -9.58
C LEU A 55 -43.58 -7.00 -8.97
N GLU A 56 -44.51 -6.16 -8.53
CA GLU A 56 -44.20 -4.91 -7.83
C GLU A 56 -44.56 -5.04 -6.35
N VAL A 57 -43.61 -4.74 -5.46
CA VAL A 57 -43.78 -4.85 -4.00
C VAL A 57 -43.41 -3.54 -3.33
N LYS A 58 -44.37 -2.97 -2.59
CA LYS A 58 -44.19 -1.70 -1.89
C LYS A 58 -43.50 -1.84 -0.54
N GLU A 59 -43.84 -2.85 0.26
CA GLU A 59 -43.24 -3.06 1.59
C GLU A 59 -42.32 -4.30 1.54
N ASP A 60 -42.42 -5.23 2.48
CA ASP A 60 -41.45 -6.33 2.58
C ASP A 60 -41.70 -7.43 1.53
N PHE A 61 -40.63 -8.07 1.07
CA PHE A 61 -40.69 -9.31 0.30
C PHE A 61 -40.23 -10.46 1.18
N THR A 62 -41.14 -11.38 1.52
CA THR A 62 -40.83 -12.57 2.31
C THR A 62 -41.24 -13.83 1.57
N ASN A 63 -40.24 -14.59 1.12
CA ASN A 63 -40.38 -15.98 0.73
C ASN A 63 -39.84 -16.83 1.89
N ALA A 64 -40.73 -17.53 2.60
CA ALA A 64 -40.34 -18.29 3.77
C ALA A 64 -39.62 -19.59 3.39
N ALA A 65 -38.93 -20.20 4.36
CA ALA A 65 -38.17 -21.45 4.17
C ALA A 65 -38.97 -22.60 3.54
N ALA A 66 -40.28 -22.67 3.82
CA ALA A 66 -41.18 -23.72 3.31
C ALA A 66 -41.82 -23.37 1.96
N ALA A 67 -41.44 -22.25 1.35
CA ALA A 67 -42.01 -21.73 0.13
C ALA A 67 -40.99 -21.75 -1.01
N THR A 68 -41.50 -21.64 -2.24
CA THR A 68 -40.68 -21.63 -3.46
C THR A 68 -41.07 -20.44 -4.30
N PHE A 69 -40.09 -19.65 -4.71
CA PHE A 69 -40.21 -18.57 -5.66
C PHE A 69 -39.39 -18.90 -6.92
N THR A 70 -39.96 -18.67 -8.08
CA THR A 70 -39.27 -18.92 -9.36
C THR A 70 -39.43 -17.71 -10.26
N SER A 71 -38.34 -17.32 -10.92
CA SER A 71 -38.31 -16.19 -11.86
C SER A 71 -37.89 -16.66 -13.24
N ALA A 72 -38.70 -16.40 -14.26
CA ALA A 72 -38.33 -16.64 -15.65
C ALA A 72 -37.38 -15.56 -16.20
N VAL A 73 -36.73 -15.85 -17.33
CA VAL A 73 -35.73 -14.98 -17.96
C VAL A 73 -36.23 -13.55 -18.26
N GLY A 74 -37.50 -13.41 -18.64
CA GLY A 74 -38.10 -12.08 -18.91
C GLY A 74 -38.76 -11.43 -17.69
N SER A 75 -38.66 -12.04 -16.51
CA SER A 75 -39.39 -11.58 -15.32
C SER A 75 -38.63 -10.52 -14.53
N THR A 76 -39.36 -9.60 -13.92
CA THR A 76 -38.81 -8.54 -13.07
C THR A 76 -39.51 -8.52 -11.73
N VAL A 77 -38.75 -8.40 -10.65
CA VAL A 77 -39.23 -7.99 -9.33
C VAL A 77 -38.89 -6.52 -9.15
N LYS A 78 -39.87 -5.68 -8.86
CA LYS A 78 -39.71 -4.23 -8.65
C LYS A 78 -39.97 -3.89 -7.19
N PHE A 79 -39.01 -3.25 -6.55
CA PHE A 79 -39.19 -2.66 -5.23
C PHE A 79 -39.59 -1.20 -5.40
N ILE A 80 -40.80 -0.86 -4.96
CA ILE A 80 -41.45 0.42 -5.29
C ILE A 80 -41.84 1.20 -4.03
N GLY A 81 -42.17 2.48 -4.22
CA GLY A 81 -42.81 3.31 -3.19
C GLY A 81 -41.85 3.93 -2.18
N ASP A 82 -42.42 4.52 -1.14
CA ASP A 82 -41.83 5.47 -0.19
C ASP A 82 -41.56 4.87 1.20
N THR A 83 -41.40 3.55 1.27
CA THR A 83 -41.12 2.84 2.52
C THR A 83 -39.90 1.95 2.33
N PRO A 84 -39.00 1.81 3.33
CA PRO A 84 -37.96 0.80 3.30
C PRO A 84 -38.54 -0.61 3.15
N SER A 85 -37.83 -1.52 2.48
CA SER A 85 -38.21 -2.94 2.42
C SER A 85 -37.14 -3.83 3.03
N THR A 86 -37.58 -4.93 3.64
CA THR A 86 -36.76 -6.10 3.95
C THR A 86 -37.02 -7.18 2.91
N VAL A 87 -35.95 -7.82 2.42
CA VAL A 87 -36.02 -8.88 1.42
C VAL A 87 -35.51 -10.19 2.01
N THR A 88 -36.37 -11.20 2.03
CA THR A 88 -36.06 -12.60 2.36
C THR A 88 -36.38 -13.46 1.13
N SER A 89 -35.37 -13.91 0.39
CA SER A 89 -35.59 -14.67 -0.86
C SER A 89 -35.67 -16.18 -0.66
N ASN A 90 -35.25 -16.69 0.51
CA ASN A 90 -35.02 -18.12 0.79
C ASN A 90 -33.97 -18.76 -0.13
N GLY A 91 -33.00 -17.96 -0.60
CA GLY A 91 -32.00 -18.41 -1.57
C GLY A 91 -32.53 -18.60 -3.00
N ASP A 92 -33.83 -18.39 -3.25
CA ASP A 92 -34.38 -18.36 -4.60
C ASP A 92 -33.84 -17.14 -5.36
N ALA A 93 -33.55 -17.33 -6.66
CA ALA A 93 -33.00 -16.29 -7.51
C ALA A 93 -34.12 -15.47 -8.15
N PHE A 94 -33.96 -14.15 -8.14
CA PHE A 94 -34.72 -13.26 -9.01
C PHE A 94 -34.02 -13.17 -10.37
N HIS A 95 -34.76 -13.02 -11.46
CA HIS A 95 -34.11 -12.83 -12.75
C HIS A 95 -33.66 -11.39 -12.94
N HIS A 96 -34.60 -10.46 -13.10
CA HIS A 96 -34.33 -9.03 -13.06
C HIS A 96 -34.87 -8.41 -11.77
N VAL A 97 -34.17 -7.40 -11.28
CA VAL A 97 -34.59 -6.59 -10.13
C VAL A 97 -34.55 -5.12 -10.53
N SER A 98 -35.60 -4.38 -10.20
CA SER A 98 -35.67 -2.92 -10.40
C SER A 98 -35.83 -2.23 -9.05
N MET A 99 -34.93 -1.32 -8.74
CA MET A 99 -35.04 -0.40 -7.61
C MET A 99 -35.79 0.84 -8.09
N GLU A 100 -37.07 0.93 -7.71
CA GLU A 100 -38.02 1.98 -8.04
C GLU A 100 -38.61 2.61 -6.75
N LYS A 101 -37.81 2.60 -5.68
CA LYS A 101 -38.14 3.24 -4.41
C LYS A 101 -38.07 4.75 -4.55
N THR A 102 -38.88 5.48 -3.79
CA THR A 102 -38.87 6.94 -3.77
C THR A 102 -37.97 7.41 -2.64
N ALA A 103 -36.67 7.49 -2.92
CA ALA A 103 -35.62 7.80 -1.94
C ALA A 103 -35.58 6.87 -0.72
N GLU A 104 -35.77 5.57 -0.95
CA GLU A 104 -35.76 4.54 0.08
C GLU A 104 -34.96 3.32 -0.36
N ASN A 105 -34.61 2.47 0.61
CA ASN A 105 -33.67 1.37 0.43
C ASN A 105 -34.33 0.00 0.61
N ILE A 106 -33.66 -1.04 0.11
CA ILE A 106 -33.93 -2.42 0.56
C ILE A 106 -32.82 -2.91 1.49
N THR A 107 -33.17 -3.76 2.44
CA THR A 107 -32.24 -4.48 3.33
C THR A 107 -32.39 -5.98 3.13
N LEU A 108 -31.27 -6.68 2.97
CA LEU A 108 -31.26 -8.12 2.83
C LEU A 108 -31.35 -8.82 4.19
N ALA A 109 -32.40 -9.61 4.40
CA ALA A 109 -32.51 -10.49 5.56
C ALA A 109 -31.78 -11.82 5.37
N ASP A 110 -31.61 -12.27 4.12
CA ASP A 110 -30.84 -13.45 3.73
C ASP A 110 -30.03 -13.18 2.43
N ALA A 111 -29.24 -14.17 2.01
CA ALA A 111 -28.46 -14.05 0.78
C ALA A 111 -29.41 -14.01 -0.44
N MET A 112 -29.25 -12.98 -1.27
CA MET A 112 -30.08 -12.74 -2.45
C MET A 112 -29.27 -12.99 -3.73
N SER A 113 -29.92 -13.55 -4.76
CA SER A 113 -29.29 -13.73 -6.07
C SER A 113 -30.12 -13.11 -7.20
N VAL A 114 -29.43 -12.47 -8.15
CA VAL A 114 -30.00 -11.88 -9.36
C VAL A 114 -29.32 -12.51 -10.57
N ALA A 115 -30.09 -13.21 -11.41
CA ALA A 115 -29.56 -13.92 -12.57
C ALA A 115 -29.25 -12.98 -13.75
N GLY A 116 -30.09 -11.97 -13.95
CA GLY A 116 -29.96 -10.96 -15.00
C GLY A 116 -29.45 -9.64 -14.44
N THR A 117 -30.27 -8.60 -14.53
CA THR A 117 -29.85 -7.22 -14.19
C THR A 117 -30.55 -6.72 -12.93
N LEU A 118 -29.77 -6.13 -12.02
CA LEU A 118 -30.26 -5.22 -10.99
C LEU A 118 -30.14 -3.78 -11.53
N THR A 119 -31.25 -3.07 -11.65
CA THR A 119 -31.28 -1.71 -12.18
C THR A 119 -31.72 -0.73 -11.11
N PHE A 120 -30.97 0.35 -10.92
CA PHE A 120 -31.44 1.54 -10.20
C PHE A 120 -32.21 2.43 -11.18
N THR A 121 -33.53 2.42 -11.07
CA THR A 121 -34.42 3.15 -11.98
C THR A 121 -34.78 4.51 -11.38
N ASN A 122 -34.97 4.57 -10.06
CA ASN A 122 -35.15 5.80 -9.31
C ASN A 122 -33.89 6.12 -8.50
N ASP A 123 -33.72 7.42 -8.28
CA ASP A 123 -32.60 8.01 -7.55
C ASP A 123 -32.72 7.84 -6.02
N ASN A 124 -31.57 7.83 -5.33
CA ASN A 124 -31.40 7.62 -3.90
C ASN A 124 -31.92 6.25 -3.44
N ASN A 125 -31.53 5.18 -4.12
CA ASN A 125 -31.92 3.82 -3.83
C ASN A 125 -30.68 2.97 -3.51
N LYS A 126 -30.64 2.36 -2.33
CA LYS A 126 -29.54 1.47 -1.93
C LYS A 126 -30.00 0.05 -1.68
N VAL A 127 -29.11 -0.91 -1.94
CA VAL A 127 -29.25 -2.30 -1.48
C VAL A 127 -28.32 -2.52 -0.30
N ILE A 128 -28.88 -2.65 0.90
CA ILE A 128 -28.13 -2.81 2.15
C ILE A 128 -27.93 -4.29 2.44
N LEU A 129 -26.67 -4.72 2.45
CA LEU A 129 -26.31 -6.14 2.58
C LEU A 129 -26.37 -6.66 4.02
N GLY A 130 -25.96 -5.86 5.00
CA GLY A 130 -25.73 -6.35 6.37
C GLY A 130 -24.76 -7.54 6.37
N ALA A 131 -25.19 -8.69 6.88
CA ALA A 131 -24.39 -9.91 6.90
C ALA A 131 -24.54 -10.80 5.65
N ASN A 132 -25.39 -10.40 4.70
CA ASN A 132 -25.82 -11.25 3.60
C ASN A 132 -25.15 -10.87 2.29
N ASN A 133 -24.83 -11.86 1.45
CA ASN A 133 -24.28 -11.59 0.14
C ASN A 133 -25.39 -11.27 -0.87
N LEU A 134 -25.15 -10.28 -1.73
CA LEU A 134 -25.87 -10.12 -2.98
C LEU A 134 -25.04 -10.76 -4.09
N THR A 135 -25.60 -11.73 -4.81
CA THR A 135 -24.93 -12.40 -5.91
C THR A 135 -25.56 -12.05 -7.25
N ILE A 136 -24.83 -11.31 -8.09
CA ILE A 136 -25.13 -11.17 -9.51
C ILE A 136 -24.52 -12.38 -10.23
N GLN A 137 -25.36 -13.24 -10.79
CA GLN A 137 -24.91 -14.48 -11.43
C GLN A 137 -24.11 -14.20 -12.71
N GLU A 138 -23.48 -15.24 -13.24
CA GLU A 138 -22.75 -15.15 -14.51
C GLU A 138 -23.64 -14.60 -15.63
N GLY A 139 -23.14 -13.59 -16.36
CA GLY A 139 -23.87 -12.90 -17.42
C GLY A 139 -24.81 -11.78 -16.92
N GLY A 140 -25.03 -11.68 -15.61
CA GLY A 140 -25.78 -10.61 -14.99
C GLY A 140 -25.02 -9.28 -14.88
N SER A 141 -25.72 -8.21 -14.50
CA SER A 141 -25.16 -6.86 -14.38
C SER A 141 -25.85 -6.02 -13.32
N ILE A 142 -25.19 -4.92 -12.92
CA ILE A 142 -25.83 -3.81 -12.22
C ILE A 142 -25.84 -2.62 -13.17
N ALA A 143 -26.97 -1.95 -13.29
CA ALA A 143 -27.15 -0.82 -14.18
C ALA A 143 -27.53 0.44 -13.39
N SER A 144 -27.06 1.59 -13.88
CA SER A 144 -27.36 2.92 -13.35
C SER A 144 -26.90 3.20 -11.93
N ALA A 145 -25.88 2.50 -11.43
CA ALA A 145 -25.29 2.85 -10.14
C ALA A 145 -24.47 4.14 -10.21
N ASP A 146 -24.59 4.98 -9.19
CA ASP A 146 -23.91 6.27 -9.04
C ASP A 146 -23.74 6.67 -7.56
N ASP A 147 -23.58 7.95 -7.26
CA ASP A 147 -23.18 8.45 -5.93
C ASP A 147 -24.17 8.10 -4.80
N ASN A 148 -25.44 7.92 -5.13
CA ASN A 148 -26.52 7.62 -4.19
C ASN A 148 -27.33 6.37 -4.56
N ASP A 149 -27.06 5.78 -5.73
CA ASP A 149 -27.59 4.48 -6.18
C ASP A 149 -26.51 3.38 -6.16
N ASP A 150 -26.43 2.60 -5.07
CA ASP A 150 -25.36 1.62 -4.89
C ASP A 150 -25.70 0.46 -3.94
N VAL A 151 -24.75 -0.48 -3.82
CA VAL A 151 -24.80 -1.60 -2.87
C VAL A 151 -23.98 -1.25 -1.63
N VAL A 152 -24.64 -1.12 -0.48
CA VAL A 152 -23.96 -0.85 0.80
C VAL A 152 -23.36 -2.14 1.35
N ALA A 153 -22.04 -2.26 1.23
CA ALA A 153 -21.27 -3.47 1.53
C ALA A 153 -20.18 -3.20 2.59
N ASN A 154 -20.50 -2.42 3.63
CA ASN A 154 -19.55 -2.04 4.69
C ASN A 154 -19.65 -2.88 5.98
N ASP A 155 -20.23 -4.09 5.89
CA ASP A 155 -20.37 -5.06 7.00
C ASP A 155 -19.93 -6.48 6.56
N ALA A 156 -20.54 -7.55 7.07
CA ALA A 156 -20.12 -8.92 6.80
C ALA A 156 -20.44 -9.40 5.36
N GLY A 157 -21.52 -8.90 4.76
CA GLY A 157 -21.95 -9.22 3.41
C GLY A 157 -21.08 -8.62 2.31
N SER A 158 -21.05 -9.26 1.14
CA SER A 158 -20.30 -8.83 -0.04
C SER A 158 -21.17 -8.83 -1.30
N LEU A 159 -20.85 -7.92 -2.24
CA LEU A 159 -21.36 -8.00 -3.61
C LEU A 159 -20.52 -9.03 -4.37
N VAL A 160 -21.14 -10.13 -4.77
CA VAL A 160 -20.51 -11.24 -5.51
C VAL A 160 -20.96 -11.18 -6.96
N LYS A 161 -20.00 -11.24 -7.89
CA LYS A 161 -20.28 -11.30 -9.34
C LYS A 161 -19.71 -12.58 -9.93
N GLY A 162 -20.51 -13.27 -10.75
CA GLY A 162 -20.08 -14.43 -11.53
C GLY A 162 -19.24 -14.05 -12.75
N LEU A 163 -18.24 -14.87 -13.09
CA LEU A 163 -17.36 -14.68 -14.24
C LEU A 163 -17.22 -15.97 -15.05
N SER A 164 -17.09 -15.83 -16.37
CA SER A 164 -16.75 -16.94 -17.28
C SER A 164 -15.59 -16.67 -18.22
N ALA A 165 -15.02 -15.47 -18.19
CA ALA A 165 -13.87 -15.10 -19.01
C ALA A 165 -13.07 -13.95 -18.38
N ASN A 166 -11.86 -13.72 -18.91
CA ASN A 166 -11.06 -12.55 -18.58
C ASN A 166 -11.83 -11.26 -18.91
N GLY A 167 -11.77 -10.29 -18.02
CA GLY A 167 -12.48 -9.03 -18.21
C GLY A 167 -12.26 -8.05 -17.08
N THR A 168 -12.85 -6.88 -17.24
CA THR A 168 -12.94 -5.89 -16.17
C THR A 168 -14.38 -5.85 -15.69
N ILE A 169 -14.56 -6.03 -14.39
CA ILE A 169 -15.85 -5.85 -13.72
C ILE A 169 -15.76 -4.68 -12.75
N THR A 170 -16.88 -4.04 -12.50
CA THR A 170 -17.02 -3.08 -11.40
C THR A 170 -17.87 -3.73 -10.32
N HIS A 171 -17.51 -3.56 -9.06
CA HIS A 171 -18.39 -3.77 -7.92
C HIS A 171 -18.91 -2.40 -7.53
N GLU A 172 -20.21 -2.20 -7.74
CA GLU A 172 -20.94 -0.95 -7.47
C GLU A 172 -21.26 -0.86 -5.97
N ILE A 173 -20.20 -0.81 -5.16
CA ILE A 173 -20.28 -0.86 -3.70
C ILE A 173 -19.91 0.45 -3.04
N GLY A 174 -20.44 0.65 -1.84
CA GLY A 174 -20.14 1.78 -0.98
C GLY A 174 -20.31 1.47 0.50
N ASP A 175 -20.22 2.52 1.30
CA ASP A 175 -20.71 2.55 2.68
C ASP A 175 -22.07 3.26 2.75
N ALA A 176 -22.61 3.44 3.95
CA ALA A 176 -23.92 4.08 4.14
C ALA A 176 -24.01 5.49 3.55
N SER A 177 -22.88 6.20 3.40
CA SER A 177 -22.82 7.59 2.99
C SER A 177 -22.18 7.83 1.63
N ASN A 178 -21.28 6.93 1.19
CA ASN A 178 -20.45 7.16 0.01
C ASN A 178 -20.43 5.94 -0.91
N TYR A 179 -20.72 6.17 -2.18
CA TYR A 179 -20.39 5.26 -3.26
C TYR A 179 -18.87 5.24 -3.50
N THR A 180 -18.25 4.08 -3.33
CA THR A 180 -16.79 3.92 -3.48
C THR A 180 -16.48 2.66 -4.27
N PRO A 181 -16.77 2.68 -5.59
CA PRO A 181 -16.73 1.47 -6.40
C PRO A 181 -15.32 0.92 -6.53
N LEU A 182 -15.27 -0.39 -6.73
CA LEU A 182 -14.05 -1.13 -6.99
C LEU A 182 -14.10 -1.71 -8.39
N SER A 183 -13.14 -1.37 -9.24
CA SER A 183 -12.94 -2.07 -10.51
C SER A 183 -11.92 -3.20 -10.33
N SER A 184 -12.19 -4.38 -10.90
CA SER A 184 -11.30 -5.53 -10.94
C SER A 184 -11.08 -5.98 -12.37
N ALA A 185 -9.86 -5.81 -12.89
CA ALA A 185 -9.39 -6.41 -14.13
C ALA A 185 -8.83 -7.81 -13.85
N GLY A 186 -9.73 -8.75 -13.56
CA GLY A 186 -9.41 -10.14 -13.24
C GLY A 186 -9.07 -10.96 -14.49
N THR A 187 -8.01 -11.75 -14.43
CA THR A 187 -7.66 -12.72 -15.46
C THR A 187 -7.29 -14.08 -14.86
N GLY A 188 -7.42 -15.12 -15.68
CA GLY A 188 -7.08 -16.49 -15.34
C GLY A 188 -7.02 -17.38 -16.59
N SER A 189 -6.50 -18.58 -16.42
CA SER A 189 -6.37 -19.58 -17.49
C SER A 189 -7.60 -20.49 -17.62
N ALA A 190 -8.43 -20.58 -16.58
CA ALA A 190 -9.69 -21.33 -16.56
C ALA A 190 -10.67 -20.80 -15.49
N TYR A 191 -11.97 -21.00 -15.73
CA TYR A 191 -13.08 -20.52 -14.90
C TYR A 191 -14.03 -21.68 -14.59
N ALA A 192 -14.26 -21.96 -13.29
CA ALA A 192 -15.14 -23.05 -12.85
C ALA A 192 -15.86 -22.66 -11.55
N PRO A 193 -17.20 -22.68 -11.59
CA PRO A 193 -18.06 -21.59 -11.10
C PRO A 193 -17.29 -20.43 -10.46
N ALA A 194 -16.76 -19.57 -11.32
CA ALA A 194 -15.86 -18.50 -10.91
C ALA A 194 -16.61 -17.26 -10.42
N THR A 195 -16.10 -16.65 -9.36
CA THR A 195 -16.69 -15.43 -8.78
C THR A 195 -15.61 -14.47 -8.29
N LEU A 196 -15.99 -13.19 -8.25
CA LEU A 196 -15.30 -12.15 -7.50
C LEU A 196 -16.30 -11.48 -6.56
N GLY A 197 -16.05 -11.62 -5.26
CA GLY A 197 -16.73 -10.89 -4.21
C GLY A 197 -15.95 -9.64 -3.81
N ALA A 198 -16.65 -8.53 -3.54
CA ALA A 198 -16.04 -7.36 -2.94
C ALA A 198 -16.91 -6.72 -1.86
N ARG A 199 -16.24 -6.14 -0.86
CA ARG A 199 -16.86 -5.35 0.21
C ARG A 199 -15.90 -4.26 0.72
N VAL A 200 -16.44 -3.29 1.44
CA VAL A 200 -15.74 -2.09 1.92
C VAL A 200 -15.51 -2.15 3.42
N TYR A 201 -14.41 -1.57 3.89
CA TYR A 201 -14.16 -1.29 5.30
C TYR A 201 -13.83 0.18 5.49
N THR A 202 -14.48 0.80 6.48
CA THR A 202 -14.19 2.16 6.98
C THR A 202 -13.77 2.16 8.46
N GLY A 203 -13.82 0.99 9.11
CA GLY A 203 -13.34 0.74 10.46
C GLY A 203 -12.59 -0.58 10.55
N SER A 204 -11.87 -0.83 11.65
CA SER A 204 -11.04 -2.03 11.85
C SER A 204 -10.05 -2.28 10.69
N LEU A 205 -9.49 -1.19 10.15
CA LEU A 205 -8.56 -1.21 9.02
C LEU A 205 -7.24 -1.87 9.39
N GLN A 206 -6.54 -2.42 8.41
CA GLN A 206 -5.19 -2.92 8.61
C GLN A 206 -4.24 -1.75 8.89
N ALA A 207 -3.38 -1.93 9.90
CA ALA A 207 -2.40 -0.92 10.27
C ALA A 207 -1.47 -0.62 9.09
N LYS A 208 -1.36 0.66 8.71
CA LYS A 208 -0.36 1.12 7.74
C LYS A 208 1.04 0.99 8.35
N TYR A 209 2.08 1.06 7.52
CA TYR A 209 3.43 1.14 8.08
C TYR A 209 3.57 2.38 8.96
N THR A 210 4.31 2.25 10.06
CA THR A 210 4.47 3.32 11.06
C THR A 210 4.99 4.62 10.45
N ASP A 211 5.83 4.53 9.41
CA ASP A 211 6.40 5.69 8.73
C ASP A 211 5.50 6.26 7.63
N ALA A 212 4.32 5.69 7.38
CA ALA A 212 3.38 6.20 6.39
C ALA A 212 2.78 7.53 6.87
N THR A 213 2.91 8.57 6.07
CA THR A 213 2.35 9.91 6.32
C THR A 213 1.19 10.22 5.40
N ASP A 214 1.10 9.51 4.28
CA ASP A 214 0.11 9.71 3.24
C ASP A 214 -0.59 8.37 3.00
N TYR A 215 -1.89 8.27 3.27
CA TYR A 215 -2.64 7.01 3.21
C TYR A 215 -4.16 7.21 3.13
N ILE A 216 -4.88 6.14 2.77
CA ILE A 216 -6.36 6.10 2.71
C ILE A 216 -6.91 5.37 3.95
N ASN A 217 -7.95 5.95 4.56
CA ASN A 217 -8.74 5.36 5.65
C ASN A 217 -9.94 4.55 5.12
N ARG A 218 -9.69 3.70 4.12
CA ARG A 218 -10.66 2.80 3.49
C ARG A 218 -9.93 1.59 2.93
N GLU A 219 -10.60 0.44 2.98
CA GLU A 219 -10.11 -0.80 2.37
C GLU A 219 -11.22 -1.48 1.58
N TRP A 220 -10.86 -2.12 0.47
CA TRP A 220 -11.75 -3.03 -0.26
C TRP A 220 -11.22 -4.43 -0.11
N GLN A 221 -11.99 -5.33 0.49
CA GLN A 221 -11.65 -6.75 0.45
C GLN A 221 -12.18 -7.34 -0.85
N VAL A 222 -11.33 -8.11 -1.53
CA VAL A 222 -11.66 -8.84 -2.75
C VAL A 222 -11.40 -10.30 -2.52
N VAL A 223 -12.40 -11.13 -2.81
CA VAL A 223 -12.33 -12.58 -2.69
C VAL A 223 -12.64 -13.21 -4.05
N ALA A 224 -11.67 -13.92 -4.60
CA ALA A 224 -11.79 -14.70 -5.82
C ALA A 224 -12.00 -16.18 -5.51
N ASN A 225 -12.87 -16.82 -6.27
CA ASN A 225 -13.09 -18.27 -6.22
C ASN A 225 -13.19 -18.83 -7.63
N GLY A 226 -12.72 -20.06 -7.84
CA GLY A 226 -12.93 -20.78 -9.10
C GLY A 226 -12.14 -20.28 -10.31
N ILE A 227 -11.10 -19.45 -10.12
CA ILE A 227 -10.25 -18.91 -11.19
C ILE A 227 -8.85 -19.52 -11.10
N THR A 228 -8.41 -20.21 -12.14
CA THR A 228 -7.06 -20.80 -12.23
C THR A 228 -6.05 -19.75 -12.71
N ASP A 229 -4.83 -19.76 -12.16
CA ASP A 229 -3.77 -18.77 -12.43
C ASP A 229 -4.25 -17.32 -12.25
N TYR A 230 -4.99 -17.10 -11.17
CA TYR A 230 -5.63 -15.82 -10.89
C TYR A 230 -4.61 -14.68 -10.82
N THR A 231 -4.91 -13.63 -11.57
CA THR A 231 -4.34 -12.31 -11.37
C THR A 231 -5.47 -11.29 -11.38
N ASN A 232 -5.29 -10.19 -10.66
CA ASN A 232 -6.24 -9.09 -10.70
C ASN A 232 -5.51 -7.77 -10.53
N THR A 233 -5.85 -6.80 -11.36
CA THR A 233 -5.49 -5.40 -11.13
C THR A 233 -6.73 -4.67 -10.67
N MET A 234 -6.69 -4.20 -9.43
CA MET A 234 -7.81 -3.58 -8.75
C MET A 234 -7.63 -2.07 -8.73
N THR A 235 -8.72 -1.34 -8.94
CA THR A 235 -8.80 0.12 -8.84
C THR A 235 -9.91 0.49 -7.85
N GLY A 236 -9.54 0.94 -6.66
CA GLY A 236 -10.46 1.42 -5.64
C GLY A 236 -10.67 2.92 -5.77
N THR A 237 -11.92 3.36 -5.89
CA THR A 237 -12.30 4.78 -5.95
C THR A 237 -12.73 5.27 -4.57
N TYR A 238 -12.02 6.25 -4.00
CA TYR A 238 -12.27 6.78 -2.65
C TYR A 238 -12.84 8.21 -2.70
N VAL A 239 -13.43 8.67 -1.60
CA VAL A 239 -13.84 10.08 -1.46
C VAL A 239 -12.72 10.89 -0.83
N ALA A 240 -12.60 12.19 -1.16
CA ALA A 240 -11.47 13.02 -0.70
C ALA A 240 -11.23 12.99 0.82
N GLY A 241 -12.29 12.81 1.62
CA GLY A 241 -12.23 12.70 3.08
C GLY A 241 -11.54 11.43 3.60
N ASP A 242 -11.39 10.39 2.78
CA ASP A 242 -10.67 9.17 3.17
C ASP A 242 -9.15 9.38 3.21
N ALA A 243 -8.63 10.36 2.46
CA ALA A 243 -7.20 10.58 2.33
C ALA A 243 -6.61 11.39 3.50
N THR A 244 -5.51 10.89 4.04
CA THR A 244 -4.61 11.63 4.94
C THR A 244 -3.34 12.00 4.17
N GLY A 245 -2.88 13.24 4.28
CA GLY A 245 -1.67 13.73 3.62
C GLY A 245 -1.86 14.14 2.16
N THR A 246 -0.83 13.94 1.35
CA THR A 246 -0.72 14.36 -0.04
C THR A 246 -1.16 13.24 -0.98
N GLN A 247 -2.32 13.40 -1.65
CA GLN A 247 -2.92 12.37 -2.50
C GLN A 247 -2.00 11.85 -3.62
N SER A 248 -1.11 12.67 -4.17
CA SER A 248 -0.17 12.23 -5.23
C SER A 248 0.87 11.22 -4.74
N LEU A 249 1.16 11.20 -3.43
CA LEU A 249 2.09 10.27 -2.78
C LEU A 249 1.42 8.97 -2.31
N ILE A 250 0.09 8.94 -2.27
CA ILE A 250 -0.67 7.75 -1.90
C ILE A 250 -0.72 6.82 -3.10
N LYS A 251 -0.15 5.62 -2.98
CA LYS A 251 -0.16 4.59 -4.02
C LYS A 251 -0.91 3.35 -3.54
N GLY A 252 -1.53 2.64 -4.47
CA GLY A 252 -2.28 1.44 -4.15
C GLY A 252 -1.38 0.34 -3.59
N SER A 253 -1.90 -0.38 -2.60
CA SER A 253 -1.22 -1.50 -1.97
C SER A 253 -2.23 -2.56 -1.54
N THR A 254 -1.82 -3.82 -1.58
CA THR A 254 -2.65 -4.95 -1.14
C THR A 254 -2.13 -5.49 0.17
N TYR A 255 -3.03 -5.79 1.11
CA TYR A 255 -2.68 -6.46 2.35
C TYR A 255 -3.08 -7.93 2.26
N HIS A 256 -2.10 -8.80 2.45
CA HIS A 256 -2.26 -10.25 2.56
C HIS A 256 -1.00 -10.85 3.20
N THR A 257 -1.08 -12.10 3.68
CA THR A 257 0.05 -12.77 4.36
C THR A 257 0.66 -11.94 5.51
N ALA A 258 -0.18 -11.18 6.23
CA ALA A 258 0.22 -10.28 7.31
C ALA A 258 1.18 -9.13 6.93
N ASP A 259 1.18 -8.69 5.66
CA ASP A 259 2.03 -7.60 5.20
C ASP A 259 1.43 -6.82 4.01
N TRP A 260 1.97 -5.62 3.74
CA TRP A 260 1.56 -4.76 2.63
C TRP A 260 2.43 -4.95 1.39
N HIS A 261 1.81 -5.27 0.26
CA HIS A 261 2.45 -5.49 -1.04
C HIS A 261 2.11 -4.36 -2.02
N PHE A 262 3.03 -4.07 -2.93
CA PHE A 262 2.95 -2.92 -3.84
C PHE A 262 3.01 -3.33 -5.32
N ASP A 263 2.61 -4.56 -5.65
CA ASP A 263 2.53 -5.04 -7.03
C ASP A 263 1.55 -4.19 -7.82
N GLY A 264 1.95 -3.76 -9.02
CA GLY A 264 1.14 -2.85 -9.86
C GLY A 264 0.80 -1.49 -9.21
N SER A 265 1.45 -1.14 -8.09
CA SER A 265 1.11 0.02 -7.27
C SER A 265 1.11 1.33 -8.06
N ASN A 266 -0.05 1.96 -8.16
CA ASN A 266 -0.23 3.25 -8.82
C ASN A 266 -1.37 4.06 -8.17
N ASN A 267 -1.60 5.27 -8.65
CA ASN A 267 -2.75 6.09 -8.27
C ASN A 267 -3.23 6.94 -9.45
N ALA A 268 -4.47 7.41 -9.32
CA ALA A 268 -5.04 8.46 -10.15
C ALA A 268 -5.88 9.39 -9.26
N ALA A 269 -6.57 10.36 -9.85
CA ALA A 269 -7.44 11.26 -9.09
C ALA A 269 -8.48 10.44 -8.32
N LEU A 270 -8.46 10.54 -6.99
CA LEU A 270 -9.35 9.80 -6.08
C LEU A 270 -9.35 8.27 -6.28
N GLN A 271 -8.25 7.72 -6.80
CA GLN A 271 -8.12 6.29 -7.06
C GLN A 271 -6.77 5.73 -6.61
N VAL A 272 -6.81 4.50 -6.11
CA VAL A 272 -5.62 3.70 -5.80
C VAL A 272 -5.67 2.39 -6.59
N ILE A 273 -4.52 2.00 -7.14
CA ILE A 273 -4.42 0.86 -8.05
C ILE A 273 -3.34 -0.09 -7.54
N ALA A 274 -3.64 -1.38 -7.45
CA ALA A 274 -2.65 -2.41 -7.16
C ALA A 274 -3.07 -3.76 -7.78
N SER A 275 -2.07 -4.62 -8.00
CA SER A 275 -2.25 -5.95 -8.55
C SER A 275 -2.05 -7.03 -7.47
N THR A 276 -2.60 -8.21 -7.71
CA THR A 276 -2.46 -9.38 -6.84
C THR A 276 -2.55 -10.67 -7.65
N THR A 277 -1.93 -11.74 -7.13
CA THR A 277 -2.19 -13.14 -7.50
C THR A 277 -2.89 -13.91 -6.39
N THR A 278 -3.07 -13.30 -5.22
CA THR A 278 -3.71 -13.89 -4.04
C THR A 278 -5.22 -13.73 -4.15
N SER A 279 -5.96 -14.80 -3.84
CA SER A 279 -7.41 -14.87 -4.00
C SER A 279 -8.21 -14.19 -2.88
N ASP A 280 -7.61 -13.84 -1.74
CA ASP A 280 -8.24 -13.05 -0.68
C ASP A 280 -7.28 -11.95 -0.23
N VAL A 281 -7.60 -10.71 -0.57
CA VAL A 281 -6.76 -9.54 -0.29
C VAL A 281 -7.59 -8.33 0.08
N LYS A 282 -6.96 -7.39 0.78
CA LYS A 282 -7.51 -6.04 0.96
C LYS A 282 -6.72 -5.02 0.15
N LEU A 283 -7.37 -4.26 -0.72
CA LEU A 283 -6.80 -3.09 -1.39
C LEU A 283 -6.94 -1.86 -0.50
N SER A 284 -5.90 -1.02 -0.47
CA SER A 284 -5.93 0.32 0.14
C SER A 284 -4.86 1.22 -0.50
N GLY A 285 -4.60 2.39 0.09
CA GLY A 285 -3.52 3.29 -0.32
C GLY A 285 -2.63 3.73 0.84
N GLN A 286 -1.33 3.81 0.57
CA GLN A 286 -0.33 4.45 1.44
C GLN A 286 0.87 4.94 0.62
N ASN A 287 1.82 5.66 1.22
CA ASN A 287 3.12 5.92 0.57
C ASN A 287 3.67 4.63 -0.05
N PHE A 288 4.29 4.71 -1.23
CA PHE A 288 5.00 3.54 -1.76
C PHE A 288 6.21 3.23 -0.89
N PHE A 289 6.35 1.98 -0.44
CA PHE A 289 7.53 1.52 0.27
C PHE A 289 8.25 0.47 -0.55
N GLY A 290 9.27 0.91 -1.29
CA GLY A 290 10.17 0.00 -1.96
C GLY A 290 10.90 -0.84 -0.92
N ARG A 291 11.11 -2.11 -1.18
CA ARG A 291 11.87 -3.00 -0.30
C ARG A 291 13.21 -3.28 -0.99
N ALA A 292 14.26 -3.43 -0.19
CA ALA A 292 15.56 -3.89 -0.69
C ALA A 292 16.26 -4.77 0.34
N ASN A 293 17.01 -5.76 -0.13
CA ASN A 293 17.91 -6.56 0.70
C ASN A 293 19.34 -6.26 0.25
N LEU A 294 20.06 -5.47 1.04
CA LEU A 294 21.36 -4.91 0.64
C LEU A 294 22.44 -5.32 1.62
N LYS A 295 23.63 -5.59 1.08
CA LYS A 295 24.84 -5.80 1.87
C LYS A 295 26.01 -5.01 1.29
N ALA A 296 26.67 -4.25 2.15
CA ALA A 296 27.86 -3.47 1.81
C ALA A 296 28.79 -3.41 3.02
N TYR A 297 30.05 -3.06 2.79
CA TYR A 297 31.04 -2.90 3.86
C TYR A 297 31.71 -1.54 3.75
N LEU A 298 32.09 -1.00 4.91
CA LEU A 298 32.82 0.26 5.07
C LEU A 298 34.28 -0.07 5.33
N ALA A 299 35.17 0.28 4.40
CA ALA A 299 36.59 -0.06 4.52
C ALA A 299 37.24 0.47 5.80
N GLY A 300 36.81 1.64 6.26
CA GLY A 300 37.33 2.25 7.49
C GLY A 300 37.09 1.36 8.71
N ALA A 301 35.90 0.77 8.80
CA ALA A 301 35.52 -0.11 9.89
C ALA A 301 35.94 -1.58 9.69
N LEU A 302 36.63 -1.96 8.62
CA LEU A 302 36.92 -3.37 8.28
C LEU A 302 38.42 -3.73 8.46
N PRO A 303 38.90 -3.99 9.69
CA PRO A 303 40.33 -4.20 9.95
C PRO A 303 40.89 -5.54 9.45
N SER A 304 40.05 -6.60 9.40
CA SER A 304 40.48 -7.97 9.07
C SER A 304 39.70 -8.62 7.91
N GLY A 305 38.92 -7.83 7.17
CA GLY A 305 38.29 -8.26 5.91
C GLY A 305 37.00 -9.06 6.02
N THR A 306 36.49 -9.43 7.21
CA THR A 306 35.25 -10.25 7.32
C THR A 306 34.17 -9.65 8.21
N THR A 307 34.52 -8.79 9.17
CA THR A 307 33.57 -8.17 10.10
C THR A 307 33.97 -6.72 10.37
N MET A 308 33.01 -5.81 10.30
CA MET A 308 33.24 -4.41 10.64
C MET A 308 33.24 -4.21 12.16
N THR A 309 33.98 -3.21 12.63
CA THR A 309 33.98 -2.86 14.06
C THR A 309 32.65 -2.20 14.46
N THR A 310 32.26 -2.37 15.72
CA THR A 310 31.12 -1.64 16.32
C THR A 310 31.62 -0.62 17.35
N THR A 311 32.84 -0.10 17.16
CA THR A 311 33.52 0.77 18.14
C THR A 311 32.72 2.03 18.43
N LEU A 312 32.19 2.69 17.39
CA LEU A 312 31.35 3.88 17.54
C LEU A 312 30.09 3.58 18.36
N ARG A 313 29.42 2.47 18.09
CA ARG A 313 28.25 2.01 18.85
C ARG A 313 28.60 1.68 20.30
N THR A 314 29.65 0.91 20.52
CA THR A 314 30.09 0.47 21.85
C THR A 314 30.50 1.65 22.74
N ASN A 315 31.05 2.70 22.13
CA ASN A 315 31.40 3.95 22.81
C ASN A 315 30.24 4.96 22.89
N ASN A 316 29.02 4.59 22.47
CA ASN A 316 27.81 5.45 22.44
C ASN A 316 27.99 6.74 21.62
N LEU A 317 28.69 6.67 20.49
CA LEU A 317 29.00 7.82 19.64
C LEU A 317 28.07 7.99 18.45
N ILE A 318 27.35 6.93 18.05
CA ILE A 318 26.39 7.03 16.95
C ILE A 318 25.17 7.83 17.42
N PRO A 319 24.84 8.97 16.79
CA PRO A 319 23.69 9.78 17.20
C PRO A 319 22.37 9.04 16.91
N LEU A 320 21.34 9.25 17.72
CA LEU A 320 20.00 8.71 17.45
C LEU A 320 19.34 9.40 16.24
N THR A 321 19.63 10.67 16.01
CA THR A 321 19.19 11.40 14.82
C THR A 321 20.19 11.19 13.68
N THR A 322 19.69 10.92 12.48
CA THR A 322 20.53 10.71 11.29
C THR A 322 21.48 11.89 11.04
N PRO A 323 22.75 11.66 10.67
CA PRO A 323 23.70 12.73 10.37
C PRO A 323 23.52 13.35 8.97
N TYR A 324 22.57 12.85 8.17
CA TYR A 324 22.45 13.20 6.74
C TYR A 324 21.50 14.37 6.46
N THR A 325 21.10 15.15 7.47
CA THR A 325 20.12 16.25 7.31
C THR A 325 20.73 17.57 6.83
N ILE A 326 22.06 17.65 6.78
CA ILE A 326 22.81 18.85 6.40
C ILE A 326 23.61 18.60 5.11
N ASP A 327 24.29 19.64 4.64
CA ASP A 327 25.19 19.57 3.50
C ASP A 327 26.19 18.39 3.65
N PRO A 328 26.43 17.61 2.58
CA PRO A 328 25.89 17.73 1.22
C PRO A 328 24.65 16.86 0.93
N PHE A 329 24.03 16.25 1.96
CA PHE A 329 23.01 15.23 1.76
C PHE A 329 21.58 15.76 1.77
N PHE A 330 21.27 16.68 2.70
CA PHE A 330 19.94 17.28 2.87
C PHE A 330 18.78 16.27 2.93
N ALA A 331 19.04 15.08 3.46
CA ALA A 331 18.05 14.01 3.57
C ALA A 331 17.01 14.32 4.66
N PRO A 332 15.81 13.71 4.60
CA PRO A 332 14.81 13.86 5.65
C PRO A 332 15.36 13.49 7.03
N SER A 333 15.03 14.30 8.04
CA SER A 333 15.41 14.02 9.42
C SER A 333 14.63 12.82 9.96
N VAL A 334 15.36 11.84 10.49
CA VAL A 334 14.79 10.70 11.21
C VAL A 334 15.54 10.51 12.53
N THR A 335 14.82 10.07 13.56
CA THR A 335 15.40 9.75 14.87
C THR A 335 15.03 8.32 15.23
N ALA A 336 16.03 7.46 15.36
CA ALA A 336 15.84 6.09 15.83
C ALA A 336 15.54 6.07 17.33
N THR A 337 14.76 5.09 17.77
CA THR A 337 14.49 4.87 19.20
C THR A 337 15.69 4.30 19.94
N SER A 338 16.54 3.54 19.24
CA SER A 338 17.80 2.98 19.75
C SER A 338 18.76 2.66 18.61
N ILE A 339 20.05 2.56 18.92
CA ILE A 339 21.08 2.10 17.97
C ILE A 339 21.18 0.56 18.06
N PRO A 340 21.12 -0.18 16.92
CA PRO A 340 21.22 -1.64 16.94
C PRO A 340 22.50 -2.15 17.60
N ALA A 341 22.42 -3.27 18.33
CA ALA A 341 23.58 -3.84 19.04
C ALA A 341 24.73 -4.25 18.10
N THR A 342 24.44 -4.56 16.85
CA THR A 342 25.44 -4.91 15.83
C THR A 342 25.71 -3.77 14.85
N ALA A 343 25.21 -2.55 15.09
CA ALA A 343 25.42 -1.42 14.20
C ALA A 343 26.91 -1.03 14.13
N THR A 344 27.38 -0.88 12.90
CA THR A 344 28.64 -0.19 12.58
C THR A 344 28.41 1.31 12.54
N ASP A 345 27.41 1.76 11.78
CA ASP A 345 27.00 3.16 11.68
C ASP A 345 25.63 3.35 10.97
N TRP A 346 25.20 4.59 10.83
CA TRP A 346 24.25 5.05 9.82
C TRP A 346 24.76 4.84 8.38
N ILE A 347 23.83 4.69 7.44
CA ILE A 347 24.08 4.72 6.00
C ILE A 347 22.89 5.39 5.30
N LEU A 348 23.15 6.20 4.27
CA LEU A 348 22.11 6.82 3.46
C LEU A 348 21.87 5.98 2.22
N VAL A 349 20.63 5.55 2.02
CA VAL A 349 20.18 4.81 0.84
C VAL A 349 19.38 5.75 -0.04
N GLU A 350 19.84 5.97 -1.26
CA GLU A 350 19.10 6.76 -2.25
C GLU A 350 18.52 5.83 -3.33
N VAL A 351 17.24 6.03 -3.65
CA VAL A 351 16.65 5.50 -4.87
C VAL A 351 16.81 6.56 -5.95
N ARG A 352 17.40 6.18 -7.07
CA ARG A 352 17.65 7.03 -8.23
C ARG A 352 16.87 6.53 -9.44
N ASP A 353 16.52 7.45 -10.32
CA ASP A 353 15.73 7.14 -11.51
C ASP A 353 16.41 6.06 -12.38
N ALA A 354 15.62 5.12 -12.89
CA ALA A 354 16.13 3.96 -13.63
C ALA A 354 16.72 4.32 -15.01
N VAL A 355 16.32 5.46 -15.58
CA VAL A 355 16.76 5.93 -16.90
C VAL A 355 17.79 7.06 -16.76
N THR A 356 17.59 7.95 -15.78
CA THR A 356 18.41 9.14 -15.51
C THR A 356 18.96 9.10 -14.08
N PRO A 357 20.00 8.29 -13.78
CA PRO A 357 20.41 8.04 -12.40
C PRO A 357 20.98 9.25 -11.63
N ALA A 358 21.20 10.38 -12.31
CA ALA A 358 21.51 11.65 -11.68
C ALA A 358 20.36 12.17 -10.81
N THR A 359 19.11 11.84 -11.17
CA THR A 359 17.90 12.23 -10.44
C THR A 359 17.68 11.33 -9.22
N ILE A 360 17.65 11.93 -8.04
CA ILE A 360 17.28 11.25 -6.79
C ILE A 360 15.76 11.27 -6.65
N ILE A 361 15.17 10.11 -6.43
CA ILE A 361 13.73 9.90 -6.24
C ILE A 361 13.37 9.95 -4.75
N SER A 362 14.14 9.23 -3.92
CA SER A 362 13.95 9.21 -2.47
C SER A 362 15.26 8.94 -1.75
N GLN A 363 15.31 9.34 -0.48
CA GLN A 363 16.45 9.14 0.41
C GLN A 363 15.93 8.55 1.73
N THR A 364 16.56 7.46 2.17
CA THR A 364 16.21 6.73 3.40
C THR A 364 17.47 6.57 4.24
N SER A 365 17.44 7.06 5.48
CA SER A 365 18.50 6.77 6.45
C SER A 365 18.27 5.40 7.06
N ALA A 366 19.32 4.58 7.11
CA ALA A 366 19.29 3.20 7.55
C ALA A 366 20.51 2.89 8.43
N PHE A 367 20.54 1.71 9.07
CA PHE A 367 21.74 1.24 9.75
C PHE A 367 22.46 0.20 8.91
N ILE A 368 23.80 0.28 8.90
CA ILE A 368 24.67 -0.77 8.40
C ILE A 368 25.24 -1.56 9.58
N LEU A 369 25.01 -2.87 9.58
CA LEU A 369 25.42 -3.78 10.66
C LEU A 369 26.84 -4.31 10.43
N ASN A 370 27.47 -4.88 11.45
CA ASN A 370 28.87 -5.34 11.41
C ASN A 370 29.16 -6.48 10.41
N TYR A 371 28.12 -7.21 9.99
CA TYR A 371 28.15 -8.21 8.91
C TYR A 371 27.65 -7.66 7.56
N GLY A 372 27.49 -6.34 7.45
CA GLY A 372 27.24 -5.61 6.22
C GLY A 372 25.78 -5.48 5.80
N SER A 373 24.85 -6.19 6.43
CA SER A 373 23.42 -6.03 6.17
C SER A 373 22.96 -4.61 6.48
N ILE A 374 22.13 -4.06 5.60
CA ILE A 374 21.51 -2.75 5.77
C ILE A 374 20.05 -2.96 6.19
N VAL A 375 19.66 -2.35 7.31
CA VAL A 375 18.34 -2.53 7.94
C VAL A 375 17.66 -1.20 8.17
N ASN A 376 16.33 -1.22 8.28
CA ASN A 376 15.57 -0.03 8.63
C ASN A 376 15.87 0.43 10.08
N ILE A 377 15.44 1.63 10.45
CA ILE A 377 15.74 2.23 11.76
C ILE A 377 15.13 1.45 12.94
N ASP A 378 14.10 0.65 12.68
CA ASP A 378 13.45 -0.24 13.63
C ASP A 378 14.03 -1.67 13.63
N CYS A 379 15.20 -1.86 12.98
CA CYS A 379 15.86 -3.15 12.74
C CYS A 379 15.10 -4.13 11.85
N SER A 380 13.98 -3.74 11.25
CA SER A 380 13.27 -4.57 10.27
C SER A 380 13.97 -4.55 8.90
N ALA A 381 13.48 -5.36 7.97
CA ALA A 381 13.94 -5.34 6.59
C ALA A 381 13.83 -3.92 6.00
N LEU A 382 14.81 -3.53 5.18
CA LEU A 382 14.90 -2.17 4.65
C LEU A 382 13.69 -1.82 3.78
N LYS A 383 13.00 -0.75 4.16
CA LYS A 383 11.87 -0.13 3.46
C LYS A 383 12.27 1.28 3.04
N LEU A 384 11.96 1.63 1.80
CA LEU A 384 12.37 2.84 1.09
C LEU A 384 11.11 3.64 0.80
N LYS A 385 10.80 4.58 1.71
CA LYS A 385 9.59 5.41 1.62
C LYS A 385 9.64 6.33 0.41
N ASN A 386 8.52 6.45 -0.30
CA ASN A 386 8.36 7.23 -1.52
C ASN A 386 9.35 6.82 -2.63
N ALA A 387 9.79 5.56 -2.62
CA ALA A 387 10.55 4.98 -3.71
C ALA A 387 9.67 4.76 -4.96
N VAL A 388 10.28 4.18 -5.99
CA VAL A 388 9.62 3.73 -7.22
C VAL A 388 9.77 2.22 -7.34
N ALA A 389 8.94 1.59 -8.18
CA ALA A 389 8.98 0.14 -8.41
C ALA A 389 10.31 -0.35 -9.00
N ASN A 390 11.00 0.48 -9.78
CA ASN A 390 12.29 0.16 -10.38
C ASN A 390 13.23 1.37 -10.32
N GLY A 391 14.43 1.19 -9.79
CA GLY A 391 15.38 2.30 -9.64
C GLY A 391 16.79 1.82 -9.28
N HIS A 392 17.78 2.67 -9.50
CA HIS A 392 19.13 2.40 -9.00
C HIS A 392 19.20 2.68 -7.51
N ILE A 393 19.96 1.85 -6.79
CA ILE A 393 20.23 2.07 -5.37
C ILE A 393 21.64 2.64 -5.23
N ALA A 394 21.76 3.81 -4.61
CA ALA A 394 23.03 4.37 -4.18
C ALA A 394 23.18 4.31 -2.66
N LEU A 395 24.37 3.92 -2.21
CA LEU A 395 24.76 3.89 -0.81
C LEU A 395 25.76 5.02 -0.58
N LYS A 396 25.40 5.97 0.30
CA LYS A 396 26.26 7.07 0.71
C LYS A 396 26.54 6.97 2.20
N HIS A 397 27.72 7.40 2.60
CA HIS A 397 28.16 7.41 3.98
C HIS A 397 28.97 8.68 4.24
N ARG A 398 29.04 9.10 5.50
CA ARG A 398 29.54 10.44 5.89
C ARG A 398 31.03 10.69 5.57
N ASN A 399 31.82 9.63 5.44
CA ASN A 399 33.28 9.67 5.24
C ASN A 399 33.80 8.60 4.25
N HIS A 400 32.92 8.03 3.43
CA HIS A 400 33.29 7.05 2.39
C HIS A 400 32.81 7.52 1.01
N LEU A 401 33.49 7.11 -0.06
CA LEU A 401 33.00 7.31 -1.42
C LEU A 401 31.75 6.46 -1.64
N ALA A 402 30.73 7.07 -2.24
CA ALA A 402 29.47 6.39 -2.47
C ALA A 402 29.62 5.28 -3.54
N ILE A 403 28.73 4.30 -3.49
CA ILE A 403 28.58 3.28 -4.52
C ILE A 403 27.13 3.22 -4.99
N ARG A 404 26.90 2.77 -6.22
CA ARG A 404 25.56 2.61 -6.81
C ARG A 404 25.46 1.28 -7.53
N THR A 405 24.27 0.69 -7.58
CA THR A 405 24.02 -0.50 -8.41
C THR A 405 24.31 -0.21 -9.90
N LEU A 406 24.96 -1.16 -10.58
CA LEU A 406 25.20 -1.08 -12.02
C LEU A 406 23.89 -0.97 -12.80
N ASN A 407 22.94 -1.86 -12.49
CA ASN A 407 21.60 -1.92 -13.08
C ASN A 407 20.54 -1.48 -12.06
N PRO A 408 19.37 -1.00 -12.52
CA PRO A 408 18.27 -0.71 -11.63
C PRO A 408 17.73 -2.00 -11.03
N MET A 409 17.19 -1.91 -9.82
CA MET A 409 16.60 -3.00 -9.06
C MET A 409 15.09 -2.85 -9.02
N TYR A 410 14.37 -3.97 -9.11
CA TYR A 410 12.94 -4.01 -8.83
C TYR A 410 12.70 -4.04 -7.32
N LEU A 411 11.93 -3.08 -6.80
CA LEU A 411 11.79 -2.77 -5.38
C LEU A 411 10.42 -3.16 -4.80
N VAL A 412 9.51 -3.74 -5.57
CA VAL A 412 8.17 -4.08 -5.06
C VAL A 412 8.22 -5.26 -4.08
N ASN A 413 8.85 -6.36 -4.50
CA ASN A 413 8.99 -7.59 -3.73
C ASN A 413 10.41 -8.16 -3.95
N PRO A 414 11.45 -7.70 -3.24
CA PRO A 414 12.84 -8.03 -3.52
C PRO A 414 13.19 -9.42 -2.99
N PRO A 415 13.36 -10.45 -3.84
CA PRO A 415 13.62 -11.79 -3.33
C PRO A 415 15.12 -12.09 -3.25
N ALA A 416 16.01 -11.22 -3.76
CA ALA A 416 17.44 -11.48 -3.82
C ALA A 416 18.28 -10.43 -3.07
N LEU A 417 19.27 -10.92 -2.32
CA LEU A 417 20.31 -10.11 -1.72
C LEU A 417 21.15 -9.44 -2.81
N LYS A 418 21.24 -8.10 -2.79
CA LYS A 418 22.26 -7.36 -3.52
C LYS A 418 23.49 -7.21 -2.63
N ASP A 419 24.49 -8.04 -2.89
CA ASP A 419 25.73 -8.07 -2.10
C ASP A 419 26.87 -7.36 -2.85
N PHE A 420 27.19 -6.14 -2.45
CA PHE A 420 28.30 -5.36 -3.02
C PHE A 420 29.68 -5.93 -2.69
N THR A 421 29.76 -6.90 -1.78
CA THR A 421 31.04 -7.45 -1.30
C THR A 421 31.67 -8.49 -2.22
N LEU A 422 30.93 -8.97 -3.23
CA LEU A 422 31.35 -10.07 -4.09
C LEU A 422 32.33 -9.65 -5.20
N GLY A 423 32.33 -8.37 -5.59
CA GLY A 423 33.16 -7.92 -6.70
C GLY A 423 32.85 -6.51 -7.18
N THR A 424 33.79 -5.91 -7.92
CA THR A 424 33.59 -4.60 -8.56
C THR A 424 32.43 -4.57 -9.55
N GLY A 425 32.04 -5.72 -10.12
CA GLY A 425 30.86 -5.86 -10.99
C GLY A 425 29.51 -5.63 -10.30
N GLU A 426 29.48 -5.61 -8.97
CA GLU A 426 28.27 -5.38 -8.21
C GLU A 426 27.88 -3.89 -8.13
N ALA A 427 28.85 -3.00 -8.33
CA ALA A 427 28.66 -1.56 -8.37
C ALA A 427 28.91 -0.99 -9.77
N TYR A 428 28.31 0.17 -10.05
CA TYR A 428 28.54 0.91 -11.28
C TYR A 428 30.02 1.29 -11.42
N THR A 429 30.55 1.19 -12.65
CA THR A 429 31.91 1.61 -13.00
C THR A 429 31.85 2.62 -14.12
N ASN A 430 32.31 3.84 -13.87
CA ASN A 430 32.65 4.78 -14.93
C ASN A 430 34.01 4.44 -15.53
N ASN A 431 34.04 4.06 -16.81
CA ASN A 431 35.25 3.63 -17.52
C ASN A 431 36.27 4.76 -17.75
N SER A 432 35.88 6.02 -17.55
CA SER A 432 36.79 7.17 -17.63
C SER A 432 37.59 7.39 -16.32
N ILE A 433 37.28 6.64 -15.26
CA ILE A 433 37.96 6.73 -13.97
C ILE A 433 38.91 5.55 -13.83
N SER A 434 40.17 5.82 -13.44
CA SER A 434 41.25 4.83 -13.43
C SER A 434 41.31 3.98 -12.16
N ASN A 435 40.79 4.47 -11.02
CA ASN A 435 40.75 3.68 -9.78
C ASN A 435 39.59 2.67 -9.81
N PRO A 436 39.65 1.60 -8.98
CA PRO A 436 38.51 0.71 -8.77
C PRO A 436 37.33 1.42 -8.09
N ASN A 437 36.10 1.00 -8.40
CA ASN A 437 34.88 1.54 -7.80
C ASN A 437 34.68 1.18 -6.32
N MET A 438 35.36 0.14 -5.84
CA MET A 438 35.36 -0.32 -4.45
C MET A 438 36.77 -0.75 -4.04
N LYS A 439 37.06 -0.62 -2.74
CA LYS A 439 38.33 -1.05 -2.15
C LYS A 439 38.27 -2.54 -1.86
N GLN A 440 39.27 -3.28 -2.33
CA GLN A 440 39.42 -4.69 -1.98
C GLN A 440 40.20 -4.84 -0.67
N ILE A 441 39.66 -5.58 0.29
CA ILE A 441 40.27 -5.93 1.57
C ILE A 441 40.17 -7.45 1.73
N GLY A 442 41.26 -8.16 1.43
CA GLY A 442 41.24 -9.61 1.31
C GLY A 442 40.28 -10.05 0.20
N SER A 443 39.28 -10.87 0.55
CA SER A 443 38.24 -11.34 -0.38
C SER A 443 37.00 -10.43 -0.45
N ILE A 444 36.92 -9.38 0.37
CA ILE A 444 35.74 -8.51 0.45
C ILE A 444 35.98 -7.20 -0.26
N TYR A 445 34.97 -6.75 -1.00
CA TYR A 445 34.91 -5.40 -1.57
C TYR A 445 34.11 -4.48 -0.64
N ALA A 446 34.65 -3.29 -0.39
CA ALA A 446 34.10 -2.30 0.52
C ALA A 446 34.11 -0.89 -0.10
N MET A 447 33.25 -0.01 0.41
CA MET A 447 33.28 1.41 0.06
C MET A 447 34.64 2.01 0.47
N TRP A 448 35.22 2.86 -0.37
CA TRP A 448 36.48 3.53 -0.06
C TRP A 448 36.29 4.50 1.10
N ASN A 449 37.09 4.36 2.17
CA ASN A 449 37.13 5.32 3.27
C ASN A 449 38.00 6.54 2.94
N GLY A 450 37.87 7.62 3.71
CA GLY A 450 38.76 8.79 3.61
C GLY A 450 38.13 10.04 3.00
N ASN A 451 36.89 9.97 2.52
CA ASN A 451 36.17 11.09 1.89
C ASN A 451 35.48 11.98 2.95
N GLY A 452 36.24 12.58 3.85
CA GLY A 452 35.68 13.32 5.00
C GLY A 452 34.95 14.60 4.62
N ASN A 453 35.35 15.22 3.51
CA ASN A 453 34.73 16.44 2.99
C ASN A 453 33.56 16.16 2.03
N SER A 454 33.25 14.89 1.77
CA SER A 454 32.15 14.45 0.90
C SER A 454 32.17 15.03 -0.53
N ASN A 455 33.35 15.24 -1.12
CA ASN A 455 33.51 15.91 -2.42
C ASN A 455 33.69 14.95 -3.64
N SER A 456 33.27 13.69 -3.48
CA SER A 456 33.35 12.63 -4.50
C SER A 456 34.77 12.20 -4.90
N ASN A 457 35.82 12.59 -4.17
CA ASN A 457 37.15 12.02 -4.33
C ASN A 457 37.89 11.91 -2.98
N VAL A 458 38.93 11.09 -2.93
CA VAL A 458 39.87 11.04 -1.82
C VAL A 458 41.25 11.44 -2.31
N ARG A 459 41.84 12.46 -1.69
CA ARG A 459 43.18 12.95 -2.08
C ARG A 459 43.99 13.56 -0.93
N PHE A 460 45.31 13.39 -1.02
CA PHE A 460 46.27 14.01 -0.13
C PHE A 460 46.65 15.42 -0.63
N SER A 461 45.73 16.38 -0.49
CA SER A 461 45.95 17.76 -0.91
C SER A 461 45.84 18.72 0.26
N THR A 462 46.78 19.68 0.33
CA THR A 462 46.75 20.82 1.25
C THR A 462 45.68 21.85 0.88
N THR A 463 45.13 21.77 -0.34
CA THR A 463 44.10 22.66 -0.86
C THR A 463 42.89 21.82 -1.28
N PHE A 464 41.78 21.93 -0.53
CA PHE A 464 40.52 21.22 -0.77
C PHE A 464 40.64 19.67 -0.85
N GLY A 465 41.60 19.06 -0.16
CA GLY A 465 41.72 17.60 -0.02
C GLY A 465 41.25 17.10 1.35
N ASP A 466 41.18 15.79 1.51
CA ASP A 466 40.79 15.12 2.75
C ASP A 466 41.84 15.28 3.84
N TYR A 467 43.12 15.36 3.44
CA TYR A 467 44.19 15.78 4.33
C TYR A 467 43.91 17.16 4.97
N ASN A 468 43.53 18.14 4.15
CA ASN A 468 43.17 19.47 4.62
C ASN A 468 41.91 19.44 5.50
N TYR A 469 40.92 18.63 5.14
CA TYR A 469 39.71 18.44 5.95
C TYR A 469 40.05 17.89 7.33
N LEU A 470 40.82 16.79 7.39
CA LEU A 470 41.30 16.19 8.65
C LEU A 470 42.04 17.21 9.52
N LEU A 471 42.98 17.96 8.93
CA LEU A 471 43.83 18.89 9.69
C LEU A 471 43.05 20.14 10.14
N ASN A 472 42.33 20.80 9.23
CA ASN A 472 41.86 22.17 9.43
C ASN A 472 40.37 22.28 9.78
N THR A 473 39.59 21.20 9.74
CA THR A 473 38.23 21.23 10.30
C THR A 473 38.29 21.48 11.81
N PRO A 474 37.43 22.33 12.40
CA PRO A 474 37.47 22.69 13.81
C PRO A 474 37.48 21.48 14.76
N SER A 475 38.23 21.57 15.85
CA SER A 475 38.33 20.53 16.89
C SER A 475 37.15 20.48 17.87
N ALA A 476 36.23 21.43 17.75
CA ALA A 476 34.97 21.46 18.46
C ALA A 476 33.89 22.04 17.53
N GLY A 477 32.69 21.47 17.58
CA GLY A 477 31.58 21.86 16.71
C GLY A 477 30.47 20.80 16.69
N PRO A 478 29.43 20.99 15.87
CA PRO A 478 28.39 19.99 15.70
C PRO A 478 28.98 18.73 15.03
N SER A 479 28.82 17.58 15.67
CA SER A 479 29.08 16.29 15.01
C SER A 479 28.18 16.14 13.76
N PRO A 480 28.69 15.56 12.67
CA PRO A 480 30.00 14.91 12.54
C PRO A 480 31.14 15.81 11.99
N HIS A 481 30.97 17.14 11.92
CA HIS A 481 31.95 18.05 11.29
C HIS A 481 33.05 18.51 12.27
N ILE A 482 33.86 17.56 12.74
CA ILE A 482 34.94 17.78 13.72
C ILE A 482 36.27 17.25 13.16
N GLY A 483 37.35 18.02 13.18
CA GLY A 483 38.70 17.61 12.77
C GLY A 483 39.79 18.14 13.72
N CYS A 484 41.05 18.21 13.29
CA CYS A 484 42.16 18.50 14.19
C CYS A 484 42.35 19.98 14.57
N GLY A 485 41.57 20.90 14.01
CA GLY A 485 41.63 22.35 14.33
C GLY A 485 43.00 23.00 14.07
N GLY A 486 43.74 22.52 13.07
CA GLY A 486 45.09 22.97 12.73
C GLY A 486 46.21 22.38 13.61
N ASN A 487 45.88 21.54 14.59
CA ASN A 487 46.85 20.94 15.50
C ASN A 487 47.36 19.59 14.96
N THR A 488 48.62 19.57 14.51
CA THR A 488 49.29 18.35 14.01
C THR A 488 49.65 17.34 15.10
N SER A 489 49.38 17.66 16.38
CA SER A 489 49.46 16.74 17.52
C SER A 489 48.08 16.42 18.09
N ALA A 490 46.99 16.72 17.36
CA ALA A 490 45.63 16.47 17.82
C ALA A 490 45.37 14.97 18.04
N ASN A 491 44.68 14.68 19.14
CA ASN A 491 44.14 13.38 19.47
C ASN A 491 42.77 13.58 20.11
N LEU A 492 41.73 13.68 19.28
CA LEU A 492 40.36 13.91 19.72
C LEU A 492 39.70 12.57 20.01
N PHE A 493 39.21 12.38 21.23
CA PHE A 493 38.44 11.21 21.61
C PHE A 493 37.61 11.50 22.88
N PRO A 494 36.47 10.81 23.07
CA PRO A 494 35.73 10.08 22.04
C PRO A 494 34.99 11.07 21.12
N VAL A 495 34.90 10.77 19.82
CA VAL A 495 34.27 11.69 18.86
C VAL A 495 33.57 10.93 17.73
N TYR A 496 32.38 11.40 17.33
CA TYR A 496 31.73 11.00 16.09
C TYR A 496 32.02 12.05 15.02
N SER A 497 32.79 11.65 14.00
CA SER A 497 33.35 12.58 13.02
C SER A 497 33.40 12.01 11.60
N ASN A 498 33.37 12.90 10.60
CA ASN A 498 33.70 12.59 9.20
C ASN A 498 35.21 12.43 8.96
N ALA A 499 36.05 12.98 9.83
CA ALA A 499 37.51 12.88 9.77
C ALA A 499 38.07 11.61 10.45
N ASP A 500 37.21 10.83 11.12
CA ASP A 500 37.53 9.51 11.68
C ASP A 500 37.46 8.46 10.55
N TYR A 501 38.55 8.28 9.82
CA TYR A 501 38.63 7.47 8.60
C TYR A 501 38.75 5.98 8.84
N ASN A 502 39.09 5.56 10.06
CA ASN A 502 39.11 4.15 10.49
C ASN A 502 37.95 3.80 11.45
N MET A 503 37.05 4.75 11.72
CA MET A 503 35.82 4.56 12.50
C MET A 503 36.09 4.02 13.91
N ASP A 504 37.18 4.46 14.54
CA ASP A 504 37.60 4.02 15.88
C ASP A 504 37.13 4.96 17.01
N GLY A 505 36.38 6.02 16.65
CA GLY A 505 35.88 7.02 17.58
C GLY A 505 36.94 8.02 18.03
N ARG A 506 38.07 8.11 17.30
CA ARG A 506 39.14 9.07 17.52
C ARG A 506 39.50 9.76 16.22
N VAL A 507 39.92 11.03 16.32
CA VAL A 507 40.50 11.76 15.19
C VAL A 507 41.93 12.16 15.53
N ARG A 508 42.90 11.66 14.76
CA ARG A 508 44.34 11.79 15.05
C ARG A 508 45.14 12.20 13.83
N PHE A 509 45.86 13.31 13.97
CA PHE A 509 46.88 13.72 13.01
C PHE A 509 48.24 13.08 13.35
N SER A 510 48.32 11.74 13.28
CA SER A 510 49.55 11.01 13.59
C SER A 510 50.02 10.17 12.40
N ALA A 511 51.31 10.29 12.08
CA ALA A 511 51.96 9.51 11.03
C ALA A 511 52.09 8.01 11.36
N THR A 512 52.00 7.64 12.63
CA THR A 512 52.24 6.27 13.11
C THR A 512 50.94 5.52 13.40
N ILE A 513 49.98 6.17 14.07
CA ILE A 513 48.71 5.54 14.49
C ILE A 513 47.62 6.63 14.49
N GLY A 514 46.94 6.83 13.36
CA GLY A 514 45.87 7.83 13.23
C GLY A 514 45.32 7.98 11.81
N ASP A 515 44.33 8.84 11.65
CA ASP A 515 43.60 9.09 10.38
C ASP A 515 44.50 9.62 9.27
N TYR A 516 45.55 10.37 9.63
CA TYR A 516 46.59 10.77 8.68
C TYR A 516 47.24 9.54 8.02
N ASN A 517 47.63 8.55 8.83
CA ASN A 517 48.25 7.32 8.33
C ASN A 517 47.26 6.49 7.53
N VAL A 518 46.00 6.41 7.99
CA VAL A 518 44.92 5.73 7.27
C VAL A 518 44.73 6.33 5.88
N LEU A 519 44.65 7.66 5.79
CA LEU A 519 44.49 8.36 4.51
C LEU A 519 45.69 8.08 3.58
N LEU A 520 46.91 8.36 4.03
CA LEU A 520 48.09 8.27 3.17
C LEU A 520 48.44 6.82 2.81
N ASN A 521 48.56 5.95 3.80
CA ASN A 521 49.11 4.62 3.60
C ASN A 521 48.04 3.57 3.27
N ASN A 522 46.86 3.64 3.90
CA ASN A 522 45.82 2.61 3.69
C ASN A 522 44.89 2.92 2.52
N VAL A 523 44.70 4.20 2.16
CA VAL A 523 43.82 4.59 1.05
C VAL A 523 44.61 4.96 -0.19
N LEU A 524 45.66 5.78 -0.04
CA LEU A 524 46.42 6.34 -1.17
C LEU A 524 47.73 5.59 -1.47
N SER A 525 47.95 4.46 -0.79
CA SER A 525 49.09 3.56 -0.99
C SER A 525 50.45 4.25 -0.82
N GLY A 526 50.55 5.21 0.09
CA GLY A 526 51.76 5.97 0.39
C GLY A 526 52.12 7.04 -0.64
N ASN A 527 51.29 7.26 -1.67
CA ASN A 527 51.54 8.22 -2.73
C ASN A 527 50.59 9.42 -2.63
N THR A 528 51.17 10.59 -2.36
CA THR A 528 50.42 11.85 -2.19
C THR A 528 49.77 12.36 -3.47
N SER A 529 50.20 11.88 -4.64
CA SER A 529 49.63 12.24 -5.94
C SER A 529 48.46 11.34 -6.34
N THR A 530 48.18 10.27 -5.60
CA THR A 530 47.03 9.39 -5.86
C THR A 530 45.73 10.14 -5.59
N ILE A 531 44.77 9.97 -6.49
CA ILE A 531 43.39 10.43 -6.33
C ILE A 531 42.48 9.24 -6.57
N ILE A 532 41.58 8.97 -5.62
CA ILE A 532 40.52 7.97 -5.77
C ILE A 532 39.21 8.71 -6.03
N ASN A 533 38.59 8.51 -7.18
CA ASN A 533 37.34 9.18 -7.55
C ASN A 533 36.14 8.24 -7.38
N GLN A 534 35.00 8.82 -6.99
CA GLN A 534 33.70 8.14 -7.00
C GLN A 534 33.25 7.89 -8.45
N HIS A 535 32.56 6.77 -8.71
CA HIS A 535 32.22 6.35 -10.06
C HIS A 535 30.89 6.85 -10.61
N PHE A 536 30.08 7.62 -9.87
CA PHE A 536 28.80 8.14 -10.36
C PHE A 536 28.44 9.49 -9.76
#